data_AF-A0A6H5FVY4-F1
#
_entry.id   AF-A0A6H5FVY4-F1
#
_cell.length_a   1.000
_cell.length_b   1.000
_cell.length_c   1.000
_cell.angle_alpha   90.00
_cell.angle_beta   90.00
_cell.angle_gamma   90.00
#
_symmetry.space_group_name_H-M   'P 1'
#
loop_
_entity.id
_entity.type
_entity.pdbx_description
1 polymer ?
#
loop_
_entity_poly.entity_id
_entity_poly.type
_entity_poly.pdbx_seq_one_letter_code
_entity_poly.pdbx_strand_id
1 'polypeptide(L)' 'MMSGPGQFSENETNQIHFREIPSHVLQKVCMYFTYKVRYTNSSTEIPEFPIAPQVALELLMAANFLDC' A
#
# COMPACT_ATOMS: atom_id res chain seq x y z
N MET A 1 -4.52 0.36 11.26
CA MET A 1 -4.32 1.75 11.74
C MET A 1 -5.64 2.51 11.78
N MET A 2 -6.36 2.67 10.67
CA MET A 2 -7.66 3.38 10.63
C MET A 2 -8.84 2.66 11.30
N SER A 3 -8.83 1.33 11.36
CA SER A 3 -9.95 0.54 11.91
C SER A 3 -9.57 -0.29 13.14
N GLY A 4 -8.49 0.10 13.83
CA GLY A 4 -8.04 -0.59 15.04
C GLY A 4 -8.94 -0.27 16.24
N PRO A 5 -9.01 -1.15 17.26
CA PRO A 5 -9.72 -0.86 18.50
C PRO A 5 -8.96 0.24 19.27
N GLY A 6 -9.44 1.48 19.20
CA GLY A 6 -8.95 2.62 19.96
C GLY A 6 -9.38 3.97 19.38
N GLN A 7 -9.61 4.96 20.24
CA GLN A 7 -9.80 6.37 19.84
C GLN A 7 -8.46 6.93 19.37
N PHE A 8 -8.06 6.63 18.14
CA PHE A 8 -6.90 7.24 17.50
C PHE A 8 -7.36 8.41 16.63
N SER A 9 -6.73 9.58 16.79
CA SER A 9 -7.05 10.80 16.02
C SER A 9 -6.88 10.62 14.50
N GLU A 10 -6.18 9.59 14.06
CA GLU A 10 -6.03 9.20 12.64
C GLU A 10 -7.39 8.83 12.02
N ASN A 11 -8.30 8.23 12.82
CA ASN A 11 -9.63 7.84 12.35
C ASN A 11 -10.55 9.07 12.12
N GLU A 12 -10.33 10.16 12.86
CA GLU A 12 -11.09 11.41 12.69
C GLU A 12 -10.51 12.30 11.58
N THR A 13 -9.18 12.33 11.45
CA THR A 13 -8.49 13.22 10.49
C THR A 13 -8.25 12.58 9.13
N ASN A 14 -8.40 11.25 9.01
CA ASN A 14 -8.13 10.47 7.78
C ASN A 14 -6.73 10.70 7.20
N GLN A 15 -5.74 10.94 8.07
CA GLN A 15 -4.36 11.18 7.69
C GLN A 15 -3.42 10.22 8.41
N ILE A 16 -2.47 9.66 7.66
CA ILE A 16 -1.41 8.78 8.17
C ILE A 16 -0.07 9.38 7.78
N HIS A 17 0.82 9.56 8.75
CA HIS A 17 2.16 10.09 8.53
C HIS A 17 3.18 8.95 8.52
N PHE A 18 3.68 8.59 7.34
CA PHE A 18 4.75 7.60 7.21
C PHE A 18 6.12 8.27 7.34
N ARG A 19 6.86 7.93 8.41
CA ARG A 19 8.24 8.41 8.61
C ARG A 19 9.29 7.54 7.94
N GLU A 20 8.97 6.25 7.77
CA GLU A 20 9.91 5.22 7.31
C GLU A 20 9.70 4.82 5.84
N ILE A 21 8.58 5.25 5.23
CA ILE A 21 8.27 4.94 3.83
C ILE A 21 8.54 6.17 2.97
N PRO A 22 9.52 6.13 2.05
CA PRO A 22 9.81 7.24 1.16
C PRO A 22 8.74 7.39 0.06
N SER A 23 8.65 8.57 -0.55
CA SER A 23 7.57 8.92 -1.48
C SER A 23 7.51 8.04 -2.73
N HIS A 24 8.66 7.64 -3.30
CA HIS A 24 8.70 6.77 -4.49
C HIS A 24 8.20 5.35 -4.21
N VAL A 25 8.36 4.86 -2.97
CA VAL A 25 7.80 3.58 -2.52
C VAL A 25 6.31 3.73 -2.25
N LEU A 26 5.92 4.78 -1.52
CA LEU A 26 4.52 5.03 -1.18
C LEU A 26 3.66 5.19 -2.45
N GLN A 27 4.18 5.84 -3.48
CA GLN A 27 3.52 5.94 -4.78
C GLN A 27 3.21 4.56 -5.37
N LYS A 28 4.15 3.62 -5.31
CA LYS A 28 3.97 2.24 -5.78
C LYS A 28 2.97 1.46 -4.93
N VAL A 29 2.98 1.67 -3.60
CA VAL A 29 1.98 1.10 -2.69
C VAL A 29 0.57 1.57 -3.05
N CYS A 30 0.37 2.87 -3.30
CA CYS A 30 -0.94 3.39 -3.70
C CYS A 30 -1.41 2.80 -5.04
N MET A 31 -0.51 2.67 -6.01
CA MET A 31 -0.81 1.98 -7.29
C MET A 31 -1.22 0.52 -7.06
N TYR A 32 -0.53 -0.18 -6.16
CA TYR A 32 -0.85 -1.55 -5.78
C TYR A 32 -2.23 -1.65 -5.13
N PHE A 33 -2.64 -0.71 -4.26
CA PHE A 33 -3.98 -0.73 -3.67
C PHE A 33 -5.08 -0.64 -4.73
N THR A 34 -4.94 0.26 -5.71
CA THR A 34 -5.90 0.33 -6.83
C THR A 34 -5.90 -0.95 -7.65
N TYR A 35 -4.72 -1.48 -7.98
CA TYR A 35 -4.56 -2.75 -8.70
C TYR A 35 -5.23 -3.91 -7.97
N LYS A 36 -4.94 -4.09 -6.67
CA LYS A 36 -5.49 -5.14 -5.82
C LYS A 36 -7.01 -5.08 -5.80
N VAL A 37 -7.59 -3.91 -5.51
CA VAL A 37 -9.07 -3.75 -5.47
C VAL A 37 -9.69 -4.01 -6.85
N ARG A 38 -9.06 -3.53 -7.92
CA ARG A 38 -9.59 -3.68 -9.29
C ARG A 38 -9.60 -5.13 -9.79
N TYR A 39 -8.61 -5.92 -9.41
CA TYR A 39 -8.43 -7.29 -9.92
C TYR A 39 -8.82 -8.38 -8.92
N THR A 40 -9.05 -8.04 -7.65
CA THR A 40 -9.65 -8.98 -6.69
C THR A 40 -11.04 -9.40 -7.18
N ASN A 41 -11.29 -10.70 -7.30
CA ASN A 41 -12.53 -11.29 -7.83
C ASN A 41 -12.85 -10.93 -9.29
N SER A 42 -11.88 -10.43 -10.06
CA SER A 42 -12.09 -10.17 -11.48
C SER A 42 -11.96 -11.46 -12.29
N SER A 43 -12.87 -11.66 -13.24
CA SER A 43 -12.81 -12.77 -14.21
C SER A 43 -11.99 -12.44 -15.46
N THR A 44 -11.45 -11.21 -15.54
CA THR A 44 -10.58 -10.79 -16.64
C THR A 44 -9.14 -11.22 -16.42
N GLU A 45 -8.36 -11.30 -17.49
CA GLU A 45 -6.91 -11.48 -17.38
C GLU A 45 -6.30 -10.39 -16.49
N ILE A 46 -5.45 -10.83 -15.57
CA ILE A 46 -4.80 -9.98 -14.58
C ILE A 46 -3.46 -9.53 -15.17
N PRO A 47 -3.26 -8.22 -15.45
CA PRO A 47 -2.01 -7.73 -16.02
C PRO A 47 -0.88 -7.78 -14.99
N GLU A 48 0.37 -7.86 -15.46
CA GLU A 48 1.53 -7.81 -14.58
C GLU A 48 1.64 -6.44 -13.87
N PHE A 49 2.00 -6.46 -12.59
CA PHE A 49 2.30 -5.24 -11.84
C PHE A 49 3.80 -4.92 -11.94
N PRO A 50 4.20 -3.86 -12.67
CA PRO A 50 5.62 -3.61 -12.94
C PRO A 50 6.36 -3.08 -11.72
N ILE A 51 7.32 -3.88 -11.24
CA ILE A 51 8.22 -3.54 -10.14
C ILE A 51 9.65 -3.43 -10.70
N ALA A 52 10.22 -2.23 -10.59
CA ALA A 52 11.61 -2.01 -10.96
C ALA A 52 12.54 -2.66 -9.93
N PRO A 53 13.63 -3.34 -10.35
CA PRO A 53 14.56 -4.00 -9.43
C PRO A 53 15.11 -3.08 -8.33
N GLN A 54 15.28 -1.80 -8.64
CA GLN A 54 15.84 -0.80 -7.73
C GLN A 54 14.92 -0.50 -6.54
N VAL A 55 13.60 -0.69 -6.68
CA VAL A 55 12.61 -0.40 -5.64
C VAL A 55 12.08 -1.67 -4.98
N ALA A 56 12.40 -2.86 -5.51
CA ALA A 56 11.84 -4.14 -5.07
C ALA A 56 12.07 -4.42 -3.58
N LEU A 57 13.27 -4.18 -3.07
CA LEU A 57 13.60 -4.41 -1.66
C LEU A 57 12.87 -3.44 -0.73
N GLU A 58 12.83 -2.16 -1.07
CA GLU A 58 12.12 -1.15 -0.27
C GLU A 58 10.61 -1.40 -0.28
N LEU A 59 10.06 -1.80 -1.42
CA LEU A 59 8.65 -2.15 -1.55
C LEU A 59 8.30 -3.40 -0.74
N LEU A 60 9.21 -4.38 -0.67
CA LEU A 60 9.04 -5.57 0.19
C LEU A 60 9.00 -5.19 1.68
N MET A 61 9.90 -4.32 2.13
CA MET A 61 9.90 -3.82 3.51
C MET A 61 8.61 -3.05 3.83
N ALA A 62 8.16 -2.20 2.90
CA ALA A 62 6.91 -1.46 3.04
C ALA A 62 5.69 -2.39 3.07
N ALA A 63 5.65 -3.42 2.23
CA ALA A 63 4.57 -4.41 2.21
C ALA A 63 4.48 -5.18 3.54
N ASN A 64 5.62 -5.58 4.10
CA ASN A 64 5.68 -6.20 5.42
C ASN A 64 5.22 -5.25 6.53
N PHE A 65 5.60 -3.97 6.48
CA PHE A 65 5.17 -2.97 7.46
C PHE A 65 3.66 -2.68 7.39
N LEU A 66 3.08 -2.66 6.19
CA LEU A 66 1.68 -2.36 5.94
C LEU A 66 0.75 -3.58 5.99
N ASP A 67 1.31 -4.78 6.12
CA ASP A 67 0.59 -6.07 6.16
C ASP A 67 -0.35 -6.27 4.95
N CYS A 68 0.15 -6.06 3.72
CA CYS A 68 -0.69 -5.96 2.50
C CYS A 68 -0.18 -6.68 1.24
#